data_AF-A0A2H3A7F9-F1
#
_entry.id   AF-A0A2H3A7F9-F1
#
_cell.length_a   1.000
_cell.length_b   1.000
_cell.length_c   1.000
_cell.angle_alpha   90.00
_cell.angle_beta   90.00
_cell.angle_gamma   90.00
#
_symmetry.space_group_name_H-M   'P 1'
#
loop_
_entity.id
_entity.type
_entity.pdbx_description
1 polymer ?
#
loop_
_entity_poly.entity_id
_entity_poly.type
_entity_poly.pdbx_seq_one_letter_code
_entity_poly.pdbx_strand_id
1 'polypeptide(L)' 'MPKKLRCNAKECREPAQRIVGDCTFCNGHFCGKHRLLEDHKCSGLEDCKKQSHARNAAQLEAERTQVIRGV' A
#
# COMPACT_ATOMS: atom_id res chain seq x y z
N MET A 1 -2.77 29.67 -13.81
CA MET A 1 -3.77 28.66 -13.41
C MET A 1 -3.03 27.42 -12.92
N PRO A 2 -3.31 26.88 -11.73
CA PRO A 2 -2.64 25.67 -11.26
C PRO A 2 -2.99 24.50 -12.20
N LYS A 3 -1.98 23.87 -12.80
CA LYS A 3 -2.17 22.71 -13.67
C LYS A 3 -2.85 21.61 -12.83
N LYS A 4 -4.04 21.18 -13.24
CA LYS A 4 -4.75 20.08 -12.58
C LYS A 4 -3.87 18.84 -12.70
N LEU A 5 -3.45 18.31 -11.56
CA LEU A 5 -2.69 17.08 -11.47
C LEU A 5 -3.55 15.94 -12.02
N ARG A 6 -2.96 15.03 -12.80
CA ARG A 6 -3.69 13.91 -13.44
C ARG A 6 -3.33 12.60 -12.79
N CYS A 7 -4.25 11.64 -12.87
CA CYS A 7 -4.01 10.29 -12.42
C CYS A 7 -2.86 9.65 -13.19
N ASN A 8 -1.95 8.97 -12.47
CA ASN A 8 -0.83 8.21 -13.02
C ASN A 8 -1.20 6.78 -13.42
N ALA A 9 -2.42 6.32 -13.17
CA ALA A 9 -2.85 4.97 -13.55
C ALA A 9 -2.85 4.83 -15.08
N LYS A 10 -2.40 3.68 -15.58
CA LYS A 10 -2.45 3.36 -17.01
C LYS A 10 -3.91 3.48 -17.47
N GLU A 11 -4.10 4.17 -18.59
CA GLU A 11 -5.41 4.37 -19.23
C GLU A 11 -6.40 5.26 -18.45
N CYS A 12 -5.98 5.91 -17.35
CA CYS A 12 -6.80 6.89 -16.66
C CYS A 12 -6.48 8.32 -17.13
N ARG A 13 -7.51 9.12 -17.43
CA ARG A 13 -7.38 10.56 -17.77
C ARG A 13 -8.09 11.47 -16.75
N GLU A 14 -8.54 10.91 -15.64
CA GLU A 14 -9.22 11.65 -14.59
C GLU A 14 -8.24 12.55 -13.81
N PRO A 15 -8.73 13.67 -13.25
CA PRO A 15 -7.92 14.50 -12.38
C PRO A 15 -7.53 13.71 -11.10
N ALA A 16 -6.27 13.84 -10.69
CA ALA A 16 -5.82 13.30 -9.42
C ALA A 16 -6.50 14.08 -8.27
N GLN A 17 -6.90 13.34 -7.23
CA GLN A 17 -7.41 13.94 -6.01
C GLN A 17 -6.25 14.52 -5.22
N ARG A 18 -6.41 15.76 -4.76
CA ARG A 18 -5.44 16.42 -3.88
C ARG A 18 -5.46 15.72 -2.52
N ILE A 19 -4.29 15.55 -1.90
CA ILE A 19 -4.11 14.99 -0.53
C ILE A 19 -4.34 13.47 -0.48
N VAL A 20 -5.51 13.00 -0.89
CA VAL A 20 -5.89 11.57 -0.78
C VAL A 20 -5.51 10.74 -2.01
N GLY A 21 -5.07 11.37 -3.09
CA GLY A 21 -4.63 10.71 -4.31
C GLY A 21 -3.13 10.41 -4.34
N ASP A 22 -2.36 10.92 -3.39
CA ASP A 22 -0.91 10.75 -3.31
C ASP A 22 -0.56 9.38 -2.72
N CYS A 23 0.05 8.52 -3.53
CA CYS A 23 0.54 7.23 -3.09
C CYS A 23 1.97 7.35 -2.57
N THR A 24 2.19 7.10 -1.29
CA THR A 24 3.51 7.18 -0.64
C THR A 24 4.47 6.06 -1.05
N PHE A 25 3.97 5.00 -1.71
CA PHE A 25 4.77 3.84 -2.10
C PHE A 25 5.45 4.02 -3.46
N CYS A 26 4.71 4.52 -4.45
CA CYS A 26 5.24 4.80 -5.79
C CYS A 26 5.42 6.29 -6.08
N ASN A 27 5.13 7.15 -5.09
CA ASN A 27 5.15 8.61 -5.19
C ASN A 27 4.27 9.17 -6.33
N GLY A 28 3.26 8.40 -6.75
CA GLY A 28 2.33 8.72 -7.83
C GLY A 28 1.06 9.40 -7.33
N HIS A 29 0.36 10.09 -8.23
CA HIS A 29 -0.88 10.81 -7.92
C HIS A 29 -2.06 10.17 -8.65
N PHE A 30 -3.18 9.92 -7.96
CA PHE A 30 -4.29 9.12 -8.46
C PHE A 30 -5.66 9.79 -8.24
N CYS A 31 -6.64 9.42 -9.07
CA CYS A 31 -8.03 9.87 -8.91
C CYS A 31 -8.74 9.08 -7.79
N GLY A 32 -9.98 9.43 -7.47
CA GLY A 32 -10.75 8.76 -6.41
C GLY A 32 -10.97 7.26 -6.63
N LYS A 33 -10.92 6.79 -7.89
CA LYS A 33 -11.02 5.37 -8.24
C LYS A 33 -9.68 4.67 -8.02
N HIS A 34 -8.61 5.23 -8.60
CA HIS A 34 -7.27 4.63 -8.58
C HIS A 34 -6.42 4.90 -7.33
N ARG A 35 -6.98 5.48 -6.26
CA ARG A 35 -6.21 5.85 -5.05
C ARG A 35 -5.73 4.64 -4.23
N LEU A 36 -6.37 3.48 -4.37
CA LEU A 36 -5.95 2.26 -3.71
C LEU A 36 -4.77 1.61 -4.43
N LEU A 37 -3.85 0.99 -3.69
CA LEU A 37 -2.68 0.32 -4.27
C LEU A 37 -3.07 -0.78 -5.27
N GLU A 38 -4.18 -1.46 -5.01
CA GLU A 38 -4.73 -2.52 -5.86
C GLU A 38 -5.22 -1.97 -7.20
N ASP A 39 -5.84 -0.78 -7.16
CA ASP A 39 -6.55 -0.19 -8.30
C ASP A 39 -5.59 0.40 -9.34
N HIS A 40 -4.49 1.03 -8.90
CA HIS A 40 -3.43 1.50 -9.80
C HIS A 40 -2.28 0.52 -10.02
N LYS A 41 -2.39 -0.73 -9.53
CA LYS A 41 -1.34 -1.76 -9.60
C LYS A 41 0.01 -1.22 -9.11
N CYS A 42 0.03 -0.74 -7.86
CA CYS A 42 1.19 -0.09 -7.28
C CYS A 42 2.44 -0.97 -7.34
N SER A 43 3.51 -0.48 -7.95
CA SER A 43 4.80 -1.17 -8.01
C SER A 43 5.42 -1.39 -6.63
N GLY A 44 5.03 -0.58 -5.62
CA GLY A 44 5.47 -0.75 -4.23
C GLY A 44 4.63 -1.72 -3.40
N LEU A 45 3.57 -2.30 -3.97
CA LEU A 45 2.67 -3.23 -3.24
C LEU A 45 3.39 -4.53 -2.85
N GLU A 46 4.25 -5.04 -3.73
CA GLU A 46 4.97 -6.30 -3.49
C GLU A 46 5.98 -6.16 -2.34
N ASP A 47 6.69 -5.04 -2.28
CA ASP A 47 7.65 -4.75 -1.21
C ASP A 47 6.93 -4.50 0.12
N CYS A 48 5.81 -3.77 0.10
CA CYS A 48 4.96 -3.55 1.27
C CYS A 48 4.41 -4.88 1.83
N LYS A 49 3.98 -5.81 0.97
CA LYS A 49 3.50 -7.13 1.41
C LYS A 49 4.61 -7.93 2.08
N LYS A 50 5.79 -8.01 1.48
CA LYS A 50 6.93 -8.74 2.07
C LYS A 50 7.30 -8.20 3.45
N GLN A 51 7.37 -6.88 3.60
CA GLN A 51 7.73 -6.26 4.87
C GLN A 51 6.66 -6.48 5.95
N SER A 52 5.38 -6.42 5.59
CA SER A 52 4.28 -6.72 6.51
C SER A 52 4.27 -8.19 6.93
N HIS A 53 4.51 -9.12 6.01
CA HIS A 53 4.57 -10.54 6.32
C HIS A 53 5.74 -10.88 7.24
N ALA A 54 6.92 -10.28 7.03
CA ALA A 54 8.07 -10.48 7.91
C ALA A 54 7.81 -9.98 9.34
N ARG A 55 7.17 -8.80 9.49
CA ARG A 55 6.79 -8.27 10.81
C ARG A 55 5.74 -9.11 11.51
N ASN A 56 4.72 -9.57 10.77
CA ASN A 56 3.67 -10.42 11.32
C ASN A 56 4.24 -11.78 11.74
N ALA A 57 5.12 -12.39 10.94
CA ALA A 57 5.82 -13.61 11.30
C ALA A 57 6.65 -13.44 12.58
N ALA A 58 7.46 -12.38 12.68
CA ALA A 58 8.25 -12.10 13.87
C ALA A 58 7.38 -11.89 15.13
N GLN A 59 6.23 -11.21 14.98
CA GLN A 59 5.28 -11.00 16.07
C GLN A 59 4.59 -12.32 16.48
N LEU A 60 4.11 -13.12 15.52
CA LEU A 60 3.55 -14.45 15.77
C LEU A 60 4.54 -15.39 16.47
N GLU A 61 5.81 -15.37 16.06
CA GLU A 61 6.86 -16.16 16.71
C GLU A 61 7.17 -15.67 18.13
N ALA A 62 7.13 -14.36 18.36
CA ALA A 62 7.33 -13.78 19.69
C ALA A 62 6.17 -14.06 20.65
N GLU A 63 4.93 -14.09 20.13
CA GLU A 63 3.71 -14.36 20.90
C GLU A 63 3.39 -15.87 21.01
N ARG A 64 4.25 -16.73 20.47
CA ARG A 64 4.12 -18.18 20.55
C ARG A 64 4.11 -18.64 22.02
N THR A 65 2.93 -19.00 22.53
CA THR A 65 2.79 -19.69 23.80
C THR A 65 3.44 -21.07 23.70
N GLN A 66 4.58 -21.28 24.36
CA GLN A 66 5.17 -22.61 24.51
C GLN A 66 4.34 -23.40 25.52
N VAL A 67 3.78 -24.52 25.09
CA VAL A 67 3.13 -25.48 25.99
C VAL A 67 4.21 -26.07 26.86
N ILE A 68 4.30 -25.66 28.13
CA ILE A 68 5.10 -26.34 29.15
C ILE A 68 4.49 -27.73 29.37
N ARG A 69 5.02 -28.75 28.68
CA ARG A 69 4.69 -30.15 28.94
C ARG A 69 5.57 -30.64 30.08
N GLY A 70 5.03 -30.63 31.30
CA GLY A 70 5.65 -31.25 32.47
C GLY A 70 5.18 -30.67 33.80
N VAL A 71 4.04 -31.16 34.29
CA VAL A 71 3.72 -31.38 35.71
C VAL A 71 3.02 -32.72 35.80
#